data_AF-A0A529GLW5-F1
#
_entry.id   AF-A0A529GLW5-F1
#
_cell.length_a   1.000
_cell.length_b   1.000
_cell.length_c   1.000
_cell.angle_alpha   90.00
_cell.angle_beta   90.00
_cell.angle_gamma   90.00
#
_symmetry.space_group_name_H-M   'P 1'
#
loop_
_entity.id
_entity.type
_entity.pdbx_description
1 polymer ?
#
loop_
_entity_poly.entity_id
_entity_poly.type
_entity_poly.pdbx_seq_one_letter_code
_entity_poly.pdbx_strand_id
1 'polypeptide(L)'
;MLPAGITAMNELHFGDNLDVLRAMPAESVNLIYLDPPFNSNANYNVLYGTKHGGASKAQSHAFEDTWTWGRDAQRALDDTAERHLEAGALLDAFQKVFPTSNMMAYLAMMAVRLIEMHRVLKPTGSLYLHCDPTASHYLKILLDSIFSVRGYVNEIAWKRYGAHNDVGQGSKHFGRVHDTLLFYSKSDDRRWTQQFTPLDPKYVEETYRLVDEKTGERYTTTPLTGPGGAEKGNPVFEWNGHTRAWRYSKETMQRLHDEGRLYYSRTGYPRKILYLSESQGVPAQSIWADIGASPGSIAFQAA
;
A
#
# COMPACT_ATOMS: atom_id res chain seq x y z
N MET A 1 -13.25 -21.75 10.75
CA MET A 1 -14.67 -21.51 10.48
C MET A 1 -14.86 -20.01 10.29
N LEU A 2 -15.11 -19.57 9.06
CA LEU A 2 -15.67 -18.24 8.81
C LEU A 2 -17.15 -18.31 9.22
N PRO A 3 -17.70 -17.31 9.94
CA PRO A 3 -19.11 -17.32 10.26
C PRO A 3 -19.92 -17.22 8.97
N ALA A 4 -20.99 -18.01 8.89
CA ALA A 4 -21.95 -17.96 7.81
C ALA A 4 -22.61 -16.56 7.76
N GLY A 5 -22.73 -15.98 6.56
CA GLY A 5 -23.68 -14.90 6.28
C GLY A 5 -23.16 -13.46 6.36
N ILE A 6 -22.01 -13.12 5.75
CA ILE A 6 -21.76 -11.72 5.37
C ILE A 6 -22.22 -11.53 3.92
N THR A 7 -23.51 -11.28 3.74
CA THR A 7 -24.01 -10.56 2.55
C THR A 7 -23.77 -9.07 2.76
N ALA A 8 -22.51 -8.63 2.65
CA ALA A 8 -22.26 -7.20 2.53
C ALA A 8 -22.72 -6.79 1.12
N MET A 9 -23.80 -6.03 1.03
CA MET A 9 -24.14 -5.37 -0.25
C MET A 9 -23.08 -4.32 -0.53
N ASN A 10 -22.59 -4.28 -1.76
CA ASN A 10 -21.73 -3.20 -2.20
C ASN A 10 -22.59 -1.95 -2.42
N GLU A 11 -22.14 -0.81 -1.90
CA GLU A 11 -22.82 0.48 -2.06
C GLU A 11 -22.03 1.38 -3.02
N LEU A 12 -22.75 2.14 -3.84
CA LEU A 12 -22.21 3.18 -4.71
C LEU A 12 -22.95 4.48 -4.40
N HIS A 13 -22.21 5.50 -3.96
CA HIS A 13 -22.76 6.81 -3.66
C HIS A 13 -22.43 7.79 -4.80
N PHE A 14 -23.42 8.62 -5.17
CA PHE A 14 -23.25 9.68 -6.17
C PHE A 14 -23.33 11.05 -5.50
N GLY A 15 -22.34 11.92 -5.71
CA GLY A 15 -22.25 13.25 -5.12
C GLY A 15 -20.82 13.66 -4.77
N ASP A 16 -20.65 14.78 -4.06
CA ASP A 16 -19.36 15.14 -3.47
C ASP A 16 -19.00 14.13 -2.37
N ASN A 17 -17.82 13.53 -2.47
CA ASN A 17 -17.34 12.56 -1.50
C ASN A 17 -17.20 13.14 -0.09
N LEU A 18 -17.03 14.46 0.07
CA LEU A 18 -16.98 15.10 1.37
C LEU A 18 -18.32 15.00 2.11
N ASP A 19 -19.43 15.19 1.40
CA ASP A 19 -20.77 15.10 2.00
C ASP A 19 -21.11 13.65 2.37
N VAL A 20 -20.76 12.71 1.49
CA VAL A 20 -20.90 11.27 1.75
C VAL A 20 -20.09 10.86 2.98
N LEU A 21 -18.82 11.25 3.05
CA LEU A 21 -17.95 10.95 4.17
C LEU A 21 -18.50 11.55 5.48
N ARG A 22 -18.99 12.80 5.47
CA ARG A 22 -19.61 13.44 6.64
C ARG A 22 -20.85 12.71 7.15
N ALA A 23 -21.63 12.11 6.25
CA ALA A 23 -22.80 11.30 6.63
C ALA A 23 -22.42 9.92 7.19
N MET A 24 -21.22 9.41 6.92
CA MET A 24 -20.78 8.11 7.42
C MET A 24 -20.49 8.12 8.93
N PRO A 25 -20.84 7.06 9.68
CA PRO A 25 -20.48 6.94 11.08
C PRO A 25 -18.96 6.94 11.29
N ALA A 26 -18.50 7.49 12.41
CA ALA A 26 -17.10 7.37 12.81
C ALA A 26 -16.73 5.89 13.01
N GLU A 27 -15.47 5.54 12.76
CA GLU A 27 -14.93 4.20 13.00
C GLU A 27 -15.73 3.05 12.34
N SER A 28 -16.29 3.31 11.16
CA SER A 28 -17.06 2.35 10.39
C SER A 28 -16.23 1.63 9.32
N VAL A 29 -15.11 2.21 8.88
CA VAL A 29 -14.33 1.76 7.72
C VAL A 29 -13.03 1.05 8.13
N ASN A 30 -12.73 -0.08 7.50
CA ASN A 30 -11.51 -0.85 7.77
C ASN A 30 -10.32 -0.45 6.89
N LEU A 31 -10.58 -0.07 5.64
CA LEU A 31 -9.56 0.23 4.63
C LEU A 31 -10.07 1.33 3.71
N ILE A 32 -9.25 2.33 3.47
CA ILE A 32 -9.51 3.36 2.45
C ILE A 32 -8.38 3.30 1.43
N TYR A 33 -8.75 3.24 0.16
CA TYR A 33 -7.87 3.53 -0.97
C TYR A 33 -8.36 4.82 -1.62
N LEU A 34 -7.44 5.76 -1.87
CA LEU A 34 -7.75 7.03 -2.50
C LEU A 34 -6.80 7.29 -3.67
N ASP A 35 -7.37 7.57 -4.84
CA ASP A 35 -6.69 7.98 -6.07
C ASP A 35 -7.29 9.32 -6.52
N PRO A 36 -6.87 10.44 -5.89
CA PRO A 36 -7.41 11.75 -6.19
C PRO A 36 -6.84 12.23 -7.55
N PRO A 37 -7.56 13.13 -8.26
CA PRO A 37 -7.01 13.74 -9.47
C PRO A 37 -5.67 14.42 -9.14
N PHE A 38 -4.66 14.13 -9.96
CA PHE A 38 -3.30 14.59 -9.73
C PHE A 38 -3.19 16.02 -10.21
N ASN A 39 -2.94 16.99 -9.31
CA ASN A 39 -2.74 18.41 -9.65
C ASN A 39 -1.52 18.65 -10.56
N SER A 40 -1.59 18.10 -11.77
CA SER A 40 -0.56 17.88 -12.78
C SER A 40 -0.71 18.88 -13.91
N ASN A 41 -1.78 19.71 -13.86
CA ASN A 41 -2.22 20.61 -14.93
C ASN A 41 -2.37 19.89 -16.29
N ALA A 42 -2.68 18.58 -16.28
CA ALA A 42 -2.87 17.81 -17.50
C ALA A 42 -4.31 17.96 -18.03
N ASN A 43 -4.46 18.48 -19.25
CA ASN A 43 -5.72 18.46 -19.97
C ASN A 43 -5.98 17.04 -20.48
N TYR A 44 -6.81 16.26 -19.79
CA TYR A 44 -7.36 15.03 -20.34
C TYR A 44 -8.47 15.38 -21.33
N ASN A 45 -8.12 15.50 -22.62
CA ASN A 45 -9.13 15.50 -23.68
C ASN A 45 -9.79 14.11 -23.70
N VAL A 46 -10.89 13.96 -22.98
CA VAL A 46 -11.74 12.78 -23.08
C VAL A 46 -12.43 12.83 -24.44
N LEU A 47 -11.78 12.23 -25.44
CA LEU A 47 -12.32 12.01 -26.78
C LEU A 47 -13.41 10.92 -26.74
N TYR A 48 -14.56 11.20 -26.15
CA TYR A 48 -15.78 10.46 -26.48
C TYR A 48 -16.41 11.09 -27.72
N GLY A 49 -16.03 10.57 -28.89
CA GLY A 49 -16.72 10.88 -30.13
C GLY A 49 -18.07 10.18 -30.19
N THR A 50 -19.16 10.93 -30.15
CA THR A 50 -20.40 10.53 -30.83
C THR A 50 -20.73 11.56 -31.89
N LYS A 51 -20.76 11.08 -33.14
CA LYS A 51 -21.24 11.83 -34.29
C LYS A 51 -22.74 12.12 -34.10
N HIS A 52 -23.14 13.30 -34.58
CA HIS A 52 -24.49 13.84 -34.70
C HIS A 52 -25.06 14.66 -33.52
N GLY A 53 -24.91 15.98 -33.66
CA GLY A 53 -26.07 16.88 -33.69
C GLY A 53 -26.56 17.42 -32.35
N GLY A 54 -26.34 18.72 -32.14
CA GLY A 54 -27.05 19.54 -31.16
C GLY A 54 -26.24 19.81 -29.90
N ALA A 55 -25.64 21.00 -29.83
CA ALA A 55 -24.96 21.49 -28.64
C ALA A 55 -25.93 21.56 -27.45
N SER A 56 -25.84 20.58 -26.57
CA SER A 56 -26.43 20.63 -25.23
C SER A 56 -25.42 21.27 -24.29
N LYS A 57 -25.80 22.38 -23.65
CA LYS A 57 -25.05 23.09 -22.58
C LYS A 57 -24.81 22.25 -21.30
N ALA A 58 -24.98 20.93 -21.36
CA ALA A 58 -24.88 20.01 -20.23
C ALA A 58 -23.88 18.86 -20.47
N GLN A 59 -22.99 18.99 -21.46
CA GLN A 59 -21.89 18.03 -21.68
C GLN A 59 -20.56 18.68 -21.28
N SER A 60 -19.78 17.94 -20.48
CA SER A 60 -18.37 18.16 -20.07
C SER A 60 -18.04 19.23 -19.01
N HIS A 61 -18.43 19.00 -17.75
CA HIS A 61 -17.73 19.55 -16.57
C HIS A 61 -17.33 18.44 -15.56
N ALA A 62 -17.26 17.20 -16.02
CA ALA A 62 -16.73 16.10 -15.22
C ALA A 62 -15.24 15.91 -15.59
N PHE A 63 -14.36 16.11 -14.61
CA PHE A 63 -12.91 15.89 -14.66
C PHE A 63 -12.04 16.98 -15.32
N GLU A 64 -12.23 18.25 -14.95
CA GLU A 64 -11.12 19.21 -15.05
C GLU A 64 -10.19 18.98 -13.84
N ASP A 65 -8.98 18.46 -14.10
CA ASP A 65 -7.90 18.29 -13.11
C ASP A 65 -7.23 19.64 -12.81
N THR A 66 -8.05 20.61 -12.43
CA THR A 66 -7.62 21.99 -12.22
C THR A 66 -8.32 22.54 -11.00
N TRP A 67 -7.66 22.38 -9.87
CA TRP A 67 -8.05 23.01 -8.62
C TRP A 67 -7.71 24.48 -8.73
N THR A 68 -8.72 25.36 -8.71
CA THR A 68 -8.50 26.80 -8.72
C THR A 68 -8.81 27.39 -7.37
N TRP A 69 -8.02 28.38 -6.97
CA TRP A 69 -8.32 29.10 -5.75
C TRP A 69 -9.63 29.87 -5.90
N GLY A 70 -10.56 29.64 -4.98
CA GLY A 70 -11.89 30.20 -5.03
C GLY A 70 -12.61 30.07 -3.68
N ARG A 71 -13.91 30.38 -3.67
CA ARG A 71 -14.71 30.37 -2.44
C ARG A 71 -14.73 29.00 -1.76
N ASP A 72 -14.81 27.92 -2.54
CA ASP A 72 -14.85 26.57 -1.98
C ASP A 72 -13.52 26.17 -1.33
N ALA A 73 -12.39 26.52 -1.96
CA ALA A 73 -11.06 26.27 -1.40
C ALA A 73 -10.83 27.07 -0.11
N GLN A 74 -11.25 28.35 -0.08
CA GLN A 74 -11.19 29.16 1.14
C GLN A 74 -12.08 28.56 2.24
N ARG A 75 -13.30 28.15 1.92
CA ARG A 75 -14.21 27.50 2.88
C ARG A 75 -13.63 26.19 3.43
N ALA A 76 -12.95 25.40 2.59
CA ALA A 76 -12.29 24.17 3.03
C ALA A 76 -11.09 24.46 3.94
N LEU A 77 -10.33 25.53 3.68
CA LEU A 77 -9.27 26.00 4.58
C LEU A 77 -9.85 26.39 5.94
N ASP A 78 -10.93 27.18 5.94
CA ASP A 78 -11.60 27.64 7.16
C ASP A 78 -12.17 26.44 7.97
N ASP A 79 -12.88 25.51 7.31
CA ASP A 79 -13.40 24.27 7.93
C ASP A 79 -12.27 23.42 8.54
N THR A 80 -11.13 23.33 7.86
CA THR A 80 -9.96 22.61 8.37
C THR A 80 -9.44 23.25 9.65
N ALA A 81 -9.29 24.58 9.67
CA ALA A 81 -8.79 25.32 10.83
C ALA A 81 -9.72 25.22 12.04
N GLU A 82 -11.04 25.20 11.82
CA GLU A 82 -12.03 25.05 12.89
C GLU A 82 -12.04 23.64 13.50
N ARG A 83 -11.72 22.61 12.70
CA ARG A 83 -11.92 21.21 13.08
C ARG A 83 -10.65 20.46 13.45
N HIS A 84 -9.50 20.92 12.97
CA HIS A 84 -8.23 20.26 13.18
C HIS A 84 -7.08 21.26 13.28
N LEU A 85 -6.61 21.51 14.51
CA LEU A 85 -5.65 22.56 14.82
C LEU A 85 -4.34 22.42 14.03
N GLU A 86 -3.73 21.24 14.02
CA GLU A 86 -2.44 20.98 13.38
C GLU A 86 -2.50 21.12 11.86
N ALA A 87 -3.51 20.50 11.23
CA ALA A 87 -3.74 20.62 9.80
C ALA A 87 -4.07 22.06 9.39
N GLY A 88 -4.88 22.77 10.18
CA GLY A 88 -5.20 24.17 9.97
C GLY A 88 -3.96 25.08 10.03
N ALA A 89 -3.14 24.91 11.06
CA ALA A 89 -1.89 25.65 11.21
C ALA A 89 -0.90 25.37 10.07
N LEU A 90 -0.80 24.11 9.62
CA LEU A 90 0.02 23.73 8.47
C LEU A 90 -0.44 24.41 7.18
N LEU A 91 -1.76 24.39 6.91
CA LEU A 91 -2.30 25.01 5.71
C LEU A 91 -2.19 26.54 5.73
N ASP A 92 -2.34 27.19 6.89
CA ASP A 92 -2.07 28.62 7.05
C ASP A 92 -0.60 28.95 6.73
N ALA A 93 0.34 28.12 7.20
CA ALA A 93 1.74 28.27 6.85
C ALA A 93 1.99 28.11 5.34
N PHE A 94 1.37 27.11 4.69
CA PHE A 94 1.46 26.93 3.24
C PHE A 94 0.87 28.10 2.45
N GLN A 95 -0.29 28.61 2.86
CA GLN A 95 -0.94 29.73 2.20
C GLN A 95 -0.04 30.99 2.22
N LYS A 96 0.75 31.19 3.27
CA LYS A 96 1.75 32.27 3.36
C LYS A 96 2.93 32.08 2.41
N VAL A 97 3.31 30.84 2.10
CA VAL A 97 4.46 30.52 1.23
C VAL A 97 4.10 30.49 -0.25
N PHE A 98 2.93 29.93 -0.62
CA PHE A 98 2.46 29.83 -2.01
C PHE A 98 0.98 30.24 -2.15
N PRO A 99 0.67 31.55 -1.98
CA PRO A 99 -0.71 32.05 -1.86
C PRO A 99 -1.52 31.83 -3.12
N THR A 100 -2.80 31.44 -2.95
CA THR A 100 -3.83 31.40 -3.99
C THR A 100 -3.46 30.57 -5.24
N SER A 101 -2.56 29.60 -5.09
CA SER A 101 -2.13 28.70 -6.16
C SER A 101 -3.08 27.51 -6.32
N ASN A 102 -3.03 26.85 -7.49
CA ASN A 102 -3.77 25.60 -7.72
C ASN A 102 -3.41 24.51 -6.71
N MET A 103 -2.12 24.42 -6.34
CA MET A 103 -1.66 23.50 -5.29
C MET A 103 -2.28 23.84 -3.93
N MET A 104 -2.36 25.12 -3.56
CA MET A 104 -2.99 25.51 -2.30
C MET A 104 -4.49 25.17 -2.30
N ALA A 105 -5.18 25.39 -3.43
CA ALA A 105 -6.59 25.02 -3.57
C ALA A 105 -6.79 23.50 -3.44
N TYR A 106 -5.92 22.71 -4.07
CA TYR A 106 -5.90 21.26 -3.95
C TYR A 106 -5.71 20.81 -2.50
N LEU A 107 -4.70 21.34 -1.80
CA LEU A 107 -4.41 20.95 -0.42
C LEU A 107 -5.54 21.30 0.55
N ALA A 108 -6.16 22.48 0.40
CA ALA A 108 -7.31 22.86 1.22
C ALA A 108 -8.49 21.91 1.01
N MET A 109 -8.79 21.56 -0.25
CA MET A 109 -9.87 20.63 -0.59
C MET A 109 -9.58 19.19 -0.17
N MET A 110 -8.31 18.76 -0.21
CA MET A 110 -7.90 17.45 0.28
C MET A 110 -7.97 17.35 1.81
N ALA A 111 -7.57 18.40 2.54
CA ALA A 111 -7.51 18.37 3.99
C ALA A 111 -8.84 18.02 4.65
N VAL A 112 -9.93 18.70 4.26
CA VAL A 112 -11.27 18.41 4.79
C VAL A 112 -11.70 16.96 4.54
N ARG A 113 -11.31 16.38 3.40
CA ARG A 113 -11.61 14.98 3.05
C ARG A 113 -10.76 14.01 3.86
N LEU A 114 -9.47 14.29 4.01
CA LEU A 114 -8.55 13.46 4.79
C LEU A 114 -8.92 13.44 6.28
N ILE A 115 -9.41 14.55 6.82
CA ILE A 115 -9.95 14.63 8.20
C ILE A 115 -11.16 13.70 8.35
N GLU A 116 -12.09 13.72 7.39
CA GLU A 116 -13.24 12.80 7.43
C GLU A 116 -12.82 11.34 7.25
N MET A 117 -11.88 11.05 6.35
CA MET A 117 -11.33 9.71 6.16
C MET A 117 -10.69 9.17 7.45
N HIS A 118 -9.94 10.02 8.16
CA HIS A 118 -9.40 9.66 9.49
C HIS A 118 -10.52 9.40 10.52
N ARG A 119 -11.60 10.21 10.51
CA ARG A 119 -12.76 10.01 11.40
C ARG A 119 -13.46 8.68 11.15
N VAL A 120 -13.73 8.32 9.90
CA VAL A 120 -14.49 7.11 9.55
C VAL A 120 -13.65 5.84 9.66
N LEU A 121 -12.32 5.90 9.62
CA LEU A 121 -11.46 4.74 9.83
C LEU A 121 -11.61 4.18 11.25
N LYS A 122 -11.65 2.85 11.38
CA LYS A 122 -11.48 2.15 12.67
C LYS A 122 -10.06 2.35 13.21
N PRO A 123 -9.82 2.22 14.53
CA PRO A 123 -8.46 2.24 15.09
C PRO A 123 -7.51 1.26 14.41
N THR A 124 -8.02 0.08 14.02
CA THR A 124 -7.25 -0.96 13.29
C THR A 124 -7.09 -0.68 11.79
N GLY A 125 -7.65 0.43 11.30
CA GLY A 125 -7.83 0.72 9.88
C GLY A 125 -6.62 1.36 9.22
N SER A 126 -6.63 1.33 7.88
CA SER A 126 -5.51 1.79 7.05
C SER A 126 -5.97 2.66 5.88
N LEU A 127 -5.14 3.62 5.50
CA LEU A 127 -5.28 4.49 4.33
C LEU A 127 -4.13 4.22 3.36
N TYR A 128 -4.47 4.04 2.09
CA TYR A 128 -3.53 4.05 0.98
C TYR A 128 -3.86 5.24 0.08
N LEU A 129 -2.98 6.23 0.02
CA LEU A 129 -3.14 7.42 -0.80
C LEU A 129 -2.19 7.36 -2.00
N HIS A 130 -2.75 7.18 -3.19
CA HIS A 130 -2.02 7.29 -4.45
C HIS A 130 -1.73 8.78 -4.72
N CYS A 131 -0.46 9.09 -4.94
CA CYS A 131 0.06 10.41 -5.22
C CYS A 131 0.87 10.43 -6.52
N ASP A 132 0.77 11.55 -7.25
CA ASP A 132 1.77 11.91 -8.22
C ASP A 132 3.02 12.51 -7.54
N PRO A 133 4.15 12.61 -8.26
CA PRO A 133 5.35 13.24 -7.73
C PRO A 133 5.17 14.73 -7.39
N THR A 134 4.16 15.42 -7.95
CA THR A 134 3.94 16.87 -7.78
C THR A 134 3.36 17.21 -6.40
N ALA A 135 2.41 16.40 -5.92
CA ALA A 135 1.69 16.64 -4.68
C ALA A 135 2.11 15.74 -3.51
N SER A 136 2.77 14.60 -3.78
CA SER A 136 3.09 13.58 -2.76
C SER A 136 3.70 14.13 -1.48
N HIS A 137 4.67 15.05 -1.57
CA HIS A 137 5.36 15.58 -0.39
C HIS A 137 4.46 16.49 0.45
N TYR A 138 3.61 17.30 -0.19
CA TYR A 138 2.65 18.16 0.50
C TYR A 138 1.53 17.34 1.14
N LEU A 139 1.04 16.32 0.44
CA LEU A 139 0.06 15.38 0.97
C LEU A 139 0.62 14.54 2.12
N LYS A 140 1.89 14.15 2.06
CA LYS A 140 2.57 13.42 3.13
C LYS A 140 2.56 14.19 4.44
N ILE A 141 2.98 15.45 4.41
CA ILE A 141 3.05 16.29 5.63
C ILE A 141 1.66 16.73 6.10
N LEU A 142 0.70 16.90 5.18
CA LEU A 142 -0.71 17.06 5.54
C LEU A 142 -1.25 15.81 6.25
N LEU A 143 -0.97 14.61 5.73
CA LEU A 143 -1.32 13.36 6.40
C LEU A 143 -0.62 13.22 7.76
N ASP A 144 0.65 13.61 7.89
CA ASP A 144 1.34 13.61 9.19
C ASP A 144 0.63 14.50 10.21
N SER A 145 0.08 15.64 9.77
CA SER A 145 -0.68 16.53 10.65
C SER A 145 -2.03 15.94 11.10
N ILE A 146 -2.62 15.02 10.32
CA ILE A 146 -3.94 14.43 10.58
C ILE A 146 -3.84 13.07 11.28
N PHE A 147 -2.94 12.20 10.82
CA PHE A 147 -2.75 10.83 11.31
C PHE A 147 -1.64 10.71 12.36
N SER A 148 -0.95 11.81 12.68
CA SER A 148 0.34 11.83 13.38
C SER A 148 1.46 11.19 12.56
N VAL A 149 2.69 11.64 12.81
CA VAL A 149 3.92 11.02 12.25
C VAL A 149 4.05 9.53 12.63
N ARG A 150 3.41 9.10 13.72
CA ARG A 150 3.36 7.68 14.13
C ARG A 150 2.41 6.85 13.26
N GLY A 151 1.42 7.49 12.65
CA GLY A 151 0.50 6.83 11.73
C GLY A 151 1.14 6.45 10.40
N TYR A 152 2.27 7.05 10.04
CA TYR A 152 3.00 6.69 8.82
C TYR A 152 3.60 5.29 8.92
N VAL A 153 3.27 4.42 7.97
CA VAL A 153 3.73 3.03 7.95
C VAL A 153 4.81 2.81 6.90
N ASN A 154 4.54 3.19 5.64
CA ASN A 154 5.46 2.97 4.54
C ASN A 154 5.14 3.85 3.33
N GLU A 155 6.11 3.98 2.44
CA GLU A 155 5.95 4.55 1.10
C GLU A 155 6.17 3.44 0.07
N ILE A 156 5.24 3.31 -0.87
CA ILE A 156 5.26 2.28 -1.90
C ILE A 156 5.49 2.94 -3.25
N ALA A 157 6.53 2.51 -3.96
CA ALA A 157 6.81 2.93 -5.33
C ALA A 157 6.19 1.91 -6.31
N TRP A 158 5.15 2.34 -7.03
CA TRP A 158 4.49 1.51 -8.03
C TRP A 158 4.92 1.90 -9.44
N LYS A 159 5.67 1.02 -10.10
CA LYS A 159 6.13 1.19 -11.48
C LYS A 159 4.98 0.96 -12.46
N ARG A 160 4.41 2.05 -12.96
CA ARG A 160 3.29 2.03 -13.93
C ARG A 160 3.74 1.83 -15.37
N TYR A 161 4.95 2.28 -15.71
CA TYR A 161 5.43 2.29 -17.09
C TYR A 161 6.73 1.51 -17.27
N GLY A 162 6.93 1.01 -18.48
CA GLY A 162 8.21 0.48 -18.93
C GLY A 162 9.28 1.59 -19.02
N ALA A 163 10.53 1.20 -19.22
CA ALA A 163 11.58 2.18 -19.47
C ALA A 163 11.28 2.95 -20.76
N HIS A 164 11.36 4.27 -20.71
CA HIS A 164 11.25 5.15 -21.87
C HIS A 164 12.39 6.17 -21.87
N ASN A 165 12.81 6.58 -23.06
CA ASN A 165 13.92 7.51 -23.26
C ASN A 165 13.41 8.82 -23.86
N ASP A 166 12.99 9.73 -22.99
CA ASP A 166 12.48 11.04 -23.42
C ASP A 166 13.61 12.05 -23.66
N VAL A 167 14.88 11.66 -23.45
CA VAL A 167 16.03 12.53 -23.75
C VAL A 167 16.06 12.87 -25.24
N GLY A 168 15.68 11.92 -26.10
CA GLY A 168 15.49 12.16 -27.54
C GLY A 168 14.41 13.19 -27.86
N GLN A 169 13.48 13.46 -26.93
CA GLN A 169 12.43 14.48 -27.02
C GLN A 169 12.79 15.76 -26.23
N GLY A 170 14.05 15.90 -25.80
CA GLY A 170 14.55 17.08 -25.09
C GLY A 170 14.36 17.06 -23.57
N SER A 171 13.91 15.94 -22.99
CA SER A 171 13.79 15.83 -21.53
C SER A 171 15.15 15.88 -20.84
N LYS A 172 15.22 16.61 -19.73
CA LYS A 172 16.42 16.77 -18.88
C LYS A 172 16.23 16.13 -17.50
N HIS A 173 15.60 14.97 -17.46
CA HIS A 173 15.32 14.22 -16.23
C HIS A 173 15.31 12.71 -16.51
N PHE A 174 15.37 11.91 -15.45
CA PHE A 174 15.16 10.45 -15.56
C PHE A 174 13.73 10.12 -15.98
N GLY A 175 13.53 8.92 -16.55
CA GLY A 175 12.20 8.42 -16.89
C GLY A 175 11.30 8.34 -15.65
N ARG A 176 10.16 9.02 -15.71
CA ARG A 176 9.16 9.05 -14.63
C ARG A 176 8.22 7.85 -14.77
N VAL A 177 8.69 6.70 -14.30
CA VAL A 177 8.03 5.41 -14.54
C VAL A 177 7.19 4.91 -13.37
N HIS A 178 7.17 5.62 -12.25
CA HIS A 178 6.47 5.18 -11.04
C HIS A 178 5.66 6.30 -10.40
N ASP A 179 4.65 5.86 -9.66
CA ASP A 179 3.87 6.68 -8.74
C ASP A 179 4.11 6.25 -7.30
N THR A 180 3.69 7.10 -6.37
CA THR A 180 3.86 6.87 -4.95
C THR A 180 2.52 6.52 -4.31
N LEU A 181 2.47 5.48 -3.48
CA LEU A 181 1.36 5.23 -2.57
C LEU A 181 1.85 5.44 -1.13
N LEU A 182 1.21 6.36 -0.43
CA LEU A 182 1.45 6.59 0.99
C LEU A 182 0.57 5.65 1.81
N PHE A 183 1.19 4.83 2.66
CA PHE A 183 0.49 3.92 3.56
C PHE A 183 0.50 4.47 4.99
N TYR A 184 -0.69 4.77 5.49
CA TYR A 184 -0.94 5.21 6.86
C TYR A 184 -1.87 4.26 7.62
N SER A 185 -1.70 4.18 8.93
CA SER A 185 -2.68 3.61 9.85
C SER A 185 -3.23 4.68 10.79
N LYS A 186 -4.47 4.47 11.22
CA LYS A 186 -5.11 5.33 12.22
C LYS A 186 -4.45 5.22 13.61
N SER A 187 -3.94 4.03 13.96
CA SER A 187 -3.26 3.79 15.23
C SER A 187 -2.21 2.67 15.13
N ASP A 188 -1.50 2.43 16.23
CA ASP A 188 -0.52 1.34 16.36
C ASP A 188 -1.18 -0.05 16.37
N ASP A 189 -2.50 -0.16 16.59
CA ASP A 189 -3.27 -1.42 16.56
C ASP A 189 -3.70 -1.81 15.12
N ARG A 190 -2.91 -1.42 14.13
CA ARG A 190 -3.18 -1.68 12.71
C ARG A 190 -3.34 -3.18 12.45
N ARG A 191 -4.42 -3.56 11.77
CA ARG A 191 -4.55 -4.90 11.20
C ARG A 191 -3.63 -5.06 10.00
N TRP A 192 -2.78 -6.08 10.00
CA TRP A 192 -1.90 -6.43 8.88
C TRP A 192 -2.21 -7.83 8.33
N THR A 193 -2.35 -7.92 7.01
CA THR A 193 -2.45 -9.21 6.29
C THR A 193 -1.30 -9.30 5.31
N GLN A 194 -0.31 -10.14 5.59
CA GLN A 194 0.87 -10.29 4.75
C GLN A 194 0.48 -10.78 3.35
N GLN A 195 0.82 -9.99 2.34
CA GLN A 195 0.71 -10.37 0.94
C GLN A 195 2.01 -11.02 0.47
N PHE A 196 1.89 -11.93 -0.50
CA PHE A 196 3.01 -12.63 -1.10
C PHE A 196 2.89 -12.59 -2.63
N THR A 197 4.04 -12.49 -3.29
CA THR A 197 4.17 -12.68 -4.74
C THR A 197 4.72 -14.07 -5.04
N PRO A 198 4.42 -14.65 -6.21
CA PRO A 198 4.98 -15.93 -6.61
C PRO A 198 6.52 -15.93 -6.57
N LEU A 199 7.11 -17.09 -6.30
CA LEU A 199 8.56 -17.27 -6.45
C LEU A 199 8.95 -17.16 -7.93
N ASP A 200 10.10 -16.54 -8.22
CA ASP A 200 10.72 -16.60 -9.54
C ASP A 200 11.02 -18.06 -9.91
N PRO A 201 10.61 -18.56 -11.09
CA PRO A 201 10.94 -19.91 -11.55
C PRO A 201 12.43 -20.25 -11.47
N LYS A 202 13.32 -19.29 -11.79
CA LYS A 202 14.78 -19.49 -11.67
C LYS A 202 15.20 -19.68 -10.22
N TYR A 203 14.63 -18.88 -9.31
CA TYR A 203 14.87 -19.06 -7.88
C TYR A 203 14.42 -20.44 -7.39
N VAL A 204 13.28 -20.93 -7.89
CA VAL A 204 12.79 -22.28 -7.59
C VAL A 204 13.78 -23.34 -8.07
N GLU A 205 14.25 -23.25 -9.32
CA GLU A 205 15.28 -24.13 -9.88
C GLU A 205 16.59 -24.11 -9.09
N GLU A 206 17.04 -22.92 -8.69
CA GLU A 206 18.32 -22.75 -8.01
C GLU A 206 18.29 -23.08 -6.51
N THR A 207 17.14 -22.95 -5.85
CA THR A 207 17.05 -23.06 -4.39
C THR A 207 16.40 -24.34 -3.91
N TYR A 208 15.35 -24.81 -4.59
CA TYR A 208 14.61 -26.03 -4.23
C TYR A 208 15.20 -27.25 -4.94
N ARG A 209 16.50 -27.51 -4.75
CA ARG A 209 17.25 -28.54 -5.49
C ARG A 209 17.15 -29.94 -4.89
N LEU A 210 16.74 -30.06 -3.64
CA LEU A 210 16.65 -31.34 -2.95
C LEU A 210 15.28 -31.97 -3.21
N VAL A 211 15.23 -33.30 -3.24
CA VAL A 211 14.00 -34.08 -3.44
C VAL A 211 13.83 -35.00 -2.25
N ASP A 212 12.64 -35.00 -1.66
CA ASP A 212 12.29 -35.96 -0.62
C ASP A 212 12.04 -37.31 -1.27
N GLU A 213 12.85 -38.31 -0.94
CA GLU A 213 12.77 -39.64 -1.54
C GLU A 213 11.45 -40.35 -1.27
N LYS A 214 10.73 -39.98 -0.19
CA LYS A 214 9.46 -40.61 0.18
C LYS A 214 8.30 -40.03 -0.60
N THR A 215 8.29 -38.71 -0.83
CA THR A 215 7.16 -38.00 -1.45
C THR A 215 7.40 -37.58 -2.89
N GLY A 216 8.67 -37.56 -3.34
CA GLY A 216 9.08 -36.99 -4.61
C GLY A 216 9.06 -35.45 -4.63
N GLU A 217 8.79 -34.80 -3.50
CA GLU A 217 8.61 -33.36 -3.45
C GLU A 217 9.95 -32.60 -3.38
N ARG A 218 10.04 -31.49 -4.12
CA ARG A 218 11.19 -30.59 -4.08
C ARG A 218 11.17 -29.75 -2.80
N TYR A 219 12.32 -29.63 -2.14
CA TYR A 219 12.48 -28.82 -0.94
C TYR A 219 13.81 -28.06 -0.94
N THR A 220 13.88 -27.07 -0.06
CA THR A 220 15.12 -26.42 0.36
C THR A 220 15.27 -26.49 1.87
N THR A 221 16.39 -26.03 2.41
CA THR A 221 16.64 -26.07 3.85
C THR A 221 16.93 -24.70 4.41
N THR A 222 16.34 -24.38 5.56
CA THR A 222 16.52 -23.10 6.25
C THR A 222 17.34 -23.27 7.54
N PRO A 223 18.17 -22.28 7.91
CA PRO A 223 18.92 -22.34 9.16
C PRO A 223 17.99 -22.44 10.38
N LEU A 224 18.40 -23.27 11.34
CA LEU A 224 17.73 -23.41 12.63
C LEU A 224 18.35 -22.53 13.72
N THR A 225 19.44 -21.82 13.42
CA THR A 225 20.03 -20.85 14.34
C THR A 225 19.13 -19.64 14.53
N GLY A 226 18.99 -19.24 15.78
CA GLY A 226 18.22 -18.06 16.16
C GLY A 226 18.97 -16.78 15.76
N PRO A 227 18.39 -15.89 14.93
CA PRO A 227 19.01 -14.61 14.63
C PRO A 227 19.27 -13.81 15.91
N GLY A 228 20.47 -13.24 16.03
CA GLY A 228 20.90 -12.50 17.23
C GLY A 228 21.26 -13.35 18.44
N GLY A 229 21.23 -14.68 18.31
CA GLY A 229 21.76 -15.60 19.33
C GLY A 229 21.09 -15.48 20.70
N ALA A 230 21.82 -15.88 21.75
CA ALA A 230 21.30 -15.93 23.12
C ALA A 230 20.87 -14.55 23.65
N GLU A 231 21.51 -13.47 23.19
CA GLU A 231 21.19 -12.09 23.58
C GLU A 231 19.77 -11.66 23.20
N LYS A 232 19.21 -12.26 22.14
CA LYS A 232 17.81 -12.07 21.72
C LYS A 232 16.85 -13.07 22.38
N GLY A 233 17.29 -13.78 23.41
CA GLY A 233 16.48 -14.76 24.14
C GLY A 233 16.33 -16.11 23.43
N ASN A 234 17.14 -16.40 22.40
CA ASN A 234 17.09 -17.70 21.73
C ASN A 234 17.64 -18.81 22.66
N PRO A 235 16.97 -19.96 22.77
CA PRO A 235 17.39 -21.06 23.63
C PRO A 235 18.75 -21.64 23.22
N VAL A 236 19.62 -21.88 24.20
CA VAL A 236 20.95 -22.46 23.99
C VAL A 236 20.96 -23.89 24.53
N PHE A 237 21.22 -24.85 23.66
CA PHE A 237 21.38 -26.25 24.04
C PHE A 237 22.18 -27.02 22.99
N GLU A 238 22.62 -28.21 23.37
CA GLU A 238 23.28 -29.16 22.48
C GLU A 238 22.24 -29.94 21.66
N TRP A 239 22.43 -30.02 20.35
CA TRP A 239 21.66 -30.83 19.43
C TRP A 239 22.56 -31.48 18.37
N ASN A 240 22.57 -32.82 18.33
CA ASN A 240 23.28 -33.63 17.34
C ASN A 240 24.78 -33.28 17.19
N GLY A 241 25.46 -33.06 18.30
CA GLY A 241 26.87 -32.68 18.39
C GLY A 241 27.13 -31.17 18.27
N HIS A 242 26.09 -30.34 18.15
CA HIS A 242 26.22 -28.89 17.95
C HIS A 242 25.57 -28.11 19.08
N THR A 243 26.34 -27.28 19.79
CA THR A 243 25.80 -26.33 20.77
C THR A 243 25.68 -24.95 20.15
N ARG A 244 24.46 -24.43 20.02
CA ARG A 244 24.14 -23.12 19.44
C ARG A 244 22.96 -22.48 20.16
N ALA A 245 22.77 -21.18 19.90
CA ALA A 245 21.50 -20.50 20.13
C ALA A 245 20.53 -20.84 18.98
N TRP A 246 19.53 -21.66 19.28
CA TRP A 246 18.58 -22.20 18.32
C TRP A 246 17.33 -21.32 18.22
N ARG A 247 16.69 -21.31 17.05
CA ARG A 247 15.44 -20.57 16.80
C ARG A 247 14.25 -21.16 17.57
N TYR A 248 14.31 -22.44 17.90
CA TYR A 248 13.21 -23.16 18.53
C TYR A 248 13.66 -23.81 19.84
N SER A 249 12.70 -24.06 20.74
CA SER A 249 12.95 -24.81 21.96
C SER A 249 13.37 -26.26 21.67
N LYS A 250 13.92 -26.95 22.67
CA LYS A 250 14.36 -28.35 22.53
C LYS A 250 13.19 -29.27 22.19
N GLU A 251 12.02 -29.02 22.76
CA GLU A 251 10.78 -29.77 22.51
C GLU A 251 10.32 -29.58 21.06
N THR A 252 10.39 -28.34 20.54
CA THR A 252 10.04 -28.06 19.15
C THR A 252 11.04 -28.68 18.18
N MET A 253 12.34 -28.68 18.52
CA MET A 253 13.37 -29.38 17.74
C MET A 253 13.12 -30.89 17.68
N GLN A 254 12.78 -31.50 18.82
CA GLN A 254 12.44 -32.93 18.88
C GLN A 254 11.20 -33.24 18.02
N ARG A 255 10.14 -32.45 18.14
CA ARG A 255 8.95 -32.61 17.30
C ARG A 255 9.28 -32.53 15.80
N LEU A 256 10.10 -31.56 15.38
CA LEU A 256 10.53 -31.46 13.99
C LEU A 256 11.36 -32.66 13.55
N HIS A 257 12.19 -33.22 14.43
CA HIS A 257 12.94 -34.44 14.14
C HIS A 257 12.01 -35.63 13.91
N ASP A 258 11.07 -35.84 14.83
CA ASP A 258 10.14 -36.96 14.81
C ASP A 258 9.19 -36.88 13.60
N GLU A 259 8.79 -35.67 13.21
CA GLU A 259 8.00 -35.39 12.00
C GLU A 259 8.82 -35.50 10.70
N GLY A 260 10.12 -35.78 10.76
CA GLY A 260 10.99 -35.84 9.58
C GLY A 260 11.22 -34.47 8.91
N ARG A 261 10.99 -33.37 9.62
CA ARG A 261 11.12 -31.97 9.14
C ARG A 261 12.54 -31.42 9.23
N LEU A 262 13.51 -32.24 9.62
CA LEU A 262 14.92 -31.87 9.75
C LEU A 262 15.79 -32.56 8.70
N TYR A 263 16.59 -31.75 8.01
CA TYR A 263 17.70 -32.19 7.19
C TYR A 263 18.99 -32.14 8.02
N TYR A 264 19.80 -33.20 7.97
CA TYR A 264 21.11 -33.23 8.60
C TYR A 264 22.21 -33.23 7.54
N SER A 265 23.17 -32.30 7.66
CA SER A 265 24.36 -32.31 6.81
C SER A 265 25.23 -33.54 7.10
N ARG A 266 26.27 -33.75 6.29
CA ARG A 266 27.30 -34.78 6.55
C ARG A 266 27.97 -34.66 7.91
N THR A 267 28.02 -33.46 8.49
CA THR A 267 28.58 -33.20 9.84
C THR A 267 27.53 -33.27 10.95
N GLY A 268 26.31 -33.72 10.64
CA GLY A 268 25.19 -33.76 11.57
C GLY A 268 24.57 -32.39 11.85
N TYR A 269 24.93 -31.33 11.11
CA TYR A 269 24.37 -30.01 11.39
C TYR A 269 22.90 -29.95 10.94
N PRO A 270 21.95 -29.63 11.84
CA PRO A 270 20.53 -29.64 11.53
C PRO A 270 20.11 -28.38 10.75
N ARG A 271 19.22 -28.57 9.77
CA ARG A 271 18.50 -27.49 9.08
C ARG A 271 17.03 -27.88 8.95
N LYS A 272 16.12 -26.91 8.90
CA LYS A 272 14.69 -27.18 8.74
C LYS A 272 14.36 -27.37 7.26
N ILE A 273 13.63 -28.42 6.93
CA ILE A 273 13.07 -28.65 5.59
C ILE A 273 11.94 -27.64 5.33
N LEU A 274 12.02 -27.00 4.17
CA LEU A 274 10.98 -26.14 3.61
C LEU A 274 10.59 -26.71 2.24
N TYR A 275 9.42 -27.33 2.18
CA TYR A 275 8.88 -27.89 0.94
C TYR A 275 8.41 -26.78 0.01
N LEU A 276 8.50 -27.01 -1.30
CA LEU A 276 8.05 -26.04 -2.29
C LEU A 276 6.54 -25.80 -2.20
N SER A 277 5.73 -26.84 -1.95
CA SER A 277 4.27 -26.69 -1.80
C SER A 277 3.86 -25.85 -0.59
N GLU A 278 4.71 -25.79 0.44
CA GLU A 278 4.47 -24.99 1.64
C GLU A 278 4.89 -23.52 1.49
N SER A 279 5.58 -23.17 0.40
CA SER A 279 6.03 -21.80 0.16
C SER A 279 4.86 -20.89 -0.18
N GLN A 280 4.64 -19.86 0.64
CA GLN A 280 3.67 -18.81 0.35
C GLN A 280 4.14 -17.83 -0.73
N GLY A 281 5.43 -17.86 -1.10
CA GLY A 281 6.03 -16.94 -2.06
C GLY A 281 7.01 -15.96 -1.41
N VAL A 282 7.32 -14.87 -2.11
CA VAL A 282 8.11 -13.76 -1.57
C VAL A 282 7.16 -12.77 -0.90
N PRO A 283 7.36 -12.38 0.36
CA PRO A 283 6.57 -11.31 0.97
C PRO A 283 6.58 -10.05 0.10
N ALA A 284 5.41 -9.45 -0.14
CA ALA A 284 5.32 -8.22 -0.93
C ALA A 284 6.18 -7.11 -0.32
N GLN A 285 6.92 -6.41 -1.17
CA GLN A 285 7.84 -5.31 -0.78
C GLN A 285 7.22 -3.95 -1.10
N SER A 286 7.92 -2.86 -0.78
CA SER A 286 7.50 -1.49 -1.11
C SER A 286 7.77 -1.08 -2.56
N ILE A 287 8.45 -1.90 -3.34
CA ILE A 287 8.68 -1.65 -4.77
C ILE A 287 7.79 -2.61 -5.56
N TRP A 288 6.76 -2.07 -6.20
CA TRP A 288 5.84 -2.84 -7.03
C TRP A 288 6.23 -2.65 -8.49
N ALA A 289 6.94 -3.63 -9.05
CA ALA A 289 7.43 -3.61 -10.43
C ALA A 289 6.76 -4.65 -11.33
N ASP A 290 5.91 -5.49 -10.74
CA ASP A 290 5.19 -6.62 -11.32
C ASP A 290 3.73 -6.31 -11.65
N ILE A 291 3.21 -5.19 -11.15
CA ILE A 291 1.86 -4.70 -11.44
C ILE A 291 1.94 -3.68 -12.58
N GLY A 292 1.50 -4.05 -13.78
CA GLY A 292 1.41 -3.11 -14.91
C GLY A 292 0.25 -2.12 -14.76
N ALA A 293 0.30 -1.01 -15.51
CA ALA A 293 -0.87 -0.15 -15.66
C ALA A 293 -2.01 -0.95 -16.32
N SER A 294 -3.19 -0.99 -15.68
CA SER A 294 -4.37 -1.55 -16.32
C SER A 294 -4.69 -0.71 -17.56
N PRO A 295 -4.86 -1.31 -18.76
CA PRO A 295 -5.57 -0.63 -19.83
C PRO A 295 -6.95 -0.25 -19.27
N GLY A 296 -7.38 0.99 -19.46
CA GLY A 296 -8.61 1.57 -18.86
C GLY A 296 -9.94 0.95 -19.33
N SER A 297 -10.00 -0.36 -19.55
CA SER A 297 -11.19 -1.12 -19.89
C SER A 297 -11.14 -2.51 -19.21
N ILE A 298 -11.34 -2.55 -17.90
CA ILE A 298 -11.80 -3.79 -17.27
C ILE A 298 -13.32 -3.68 -17.22
N ALA A 299 -13.98 -4.22 -18.25
CA ALA A 299 -15.38 -4.61 -18.11
C ALA A 299 -15.43 -5.66 -17.00
N PHE A 300 -16.13 -5.34 -15.90
CA PHE A 300 -16.48 -6.33 -14.90
C PHE A 300 -17.29 -7.44 -15.58
N GLN A 301 -16.66 -8.55 -15.94
CA GLN A 301 -17.37 -9.81 -16.07
C GLN A 301 -17.50 -10.37 -14.66
N ALA A 302 -18.63 -10.07 -14.03
CA ALA A 302 -19.07 -10.80 -12.85
C ALA A 302 -19.29 -12.27 -13.25
N ALA A 303 -18.67 -13.18 -12.51
CA ALA A 303 -19.08 -14.58 -12.42
C ALA A 303 -20.15 -14.71 -11.33
#